data_AF-A0A4Q8M2R6-F1
#
_entry.id   AF-A0A4Q8M2R6-F1
#
_cell.length_a   1.000
_cell.length_b   1.000
_cell.length_c   1.000
_cell.angle_alpha   90.00
_cell.angle_beta   90.00
_cell.angle_gamma   90.00
#
_symmetry.space_group_name_H-M   'P 1'
#
loop_
_entity.id
_entity.type
_entity.pdbx_description
1 polymer ?
#
loop_
_entity_poly.entity_id
_entity_poly.type
_entity_poly.pdbx_seq_one_letter_code
_entity_poly.pdbx_strand_id
1 'polypeptide(L)'
;MRTTHLMLLSALAVGGALSLSTDAWAGRVRVHGGGTAADGAQVRGTAAAGRNANGAYVRGHGSRTDAAGNTTGRSGAAVQGADGGSAHRSGSWYRNADGSAGRQGTASATTAAGGSLSTSGEISRDAAGNVDGARSTSATTAGGASYTGSTTVQNGSVSHTGTCTDSSGQVVACRK
;
A
#
# COMPACT_ATOMS: atom_id res chain seq x y z
N MET A 1 33.48 -15.66 -24.40
CA MET A 1 33.82 -15.31 -23.00
C MET A 1 32.56 -14.72 -22.37
N ARG A 2 31.95 -15.45 -21.42
CA ARG A 2 30.70 -15.07 -20.74
C ARG A 2 31.05 -14.16 -19.55
N THR A 3 30.71 -12.88 -19.62
CA THR A 3 30.80 -11.95 -18.49
C THR A 3 29.46 -11.93 -17.75
N THR A 4 29.40 -12.70 -16.68
CA THR A 4 28.40 -12.61 -15.61
C THR A 4 28.53 -11.25 -14.91
N HIS A 5 27.61 -10.32 -15.18
CA HIS A 5 27.45 -9.12 -14.37
C HIS A 5 26.42 -9.37 -13.27
N LEU A 6 26.97 -9.63 -12.08
CA LEU A 6 26.28 -9.64 -10.80
C LEU A 6 25.67 -8.25 -10.57
N MET A 7 24.35 -8.09 -10.78
CA MET A 7 23.65 -6.88 -10.38
C MET A 7 23.51 -6.85 -8.86
N LEU A 8 24.29 -5.97 -8.20
CA LEU A 8 24.08 -5.61 -6.81
C LEU A 8 22.72 -4.87 -6.69
N LEU A 9 21.75 -5.55 -6.09
CA LEU A 9 20.52 -4.96 -5.58
C LEU A 9 20.86 -4.19 -4.30
N SER A 10 21.02 -2.88 -4.38
CA SER A 10 21.19 -2.02 -3.20
C SER A 10 19.86 -1.93 -2.45
N ALA A 11 19.66 -2.83 -1.48
CA ALA A 11 18.58 -2.75 -0.51
C ALA A 11 18.76 -1.48 0.33
N LEU A 12 17.91 -0.47 0.11
CA LEU A 12 17.84 0.71 0.97
C LEU A 12 17.12 0.32 2.26
N ALA A 13 17.84 -0.29 3.20
CA ALA A 13 17.40 -0.52 4.56
C ALA A 13 17.41 0.81 5.31
N VAL A 14 16.23 1.42 5.50
CA VAL A 14 16.07 2.56 6.41
C VAL A 14 15.74 2.00 7.78
N GLY A 15 16.78 1.58 8.51
CA GLY A 15 16.72 1.16 9.91
C GLY A 15 17.63 2.05 10.74
N GLY A 16 17.12 3.22 11.15
CA GLY A 16 17.79 4.12 12.08
C GLY A 16 16.90 4.32 13.31
N ALA A 17 17.31 3.81 14.45
CA ALA A 17 16.71 4.14 15.74
C ALA A 17 17.01 5.61 16.05
N LEU A 18 16.00 6.49 15.98
CA LEU A 18 16.11 7.88 16.41
C LEU A 18 15.56 8.03 17.83
N SER A 19 16.45 8.30 18.78
CA SER A 19 16.12 8.90 20.07
C SER A 19 15.64 10.33 19.82
N LEU A 20 14.39 10.68 20.16
CA LEU A 20 13.77 11.96 19.79
C LEU A 20 13.29 12.75 21.00
N SER A 21 13.81 13.97 21.11
CA SER A 21 13.43 15.05 22.02
C SER A 21 12.01 15.57 21.79
N THR A 22 11.41 16.14 22.83
CA THR A 22 9.99 16.49 22.97
C THR A 22 9.60 17.90 22.50
N ASP A 23 10.48 18.66 21.84
CA ASP A 23 10.13 19.98 21.33
C ASP A 23 9.41 19.86 19.98
N ALA A 24 8.14 20.26 19.96
CA ALA A 24 7.22 20.10 18.82
C ALA A 24 7.58 21.01 17.63
N TRP A 25 8.62 20.66 16.87
CA TRP A 25 8.84 21.19 15.52
C TRP A 25 7.83 20.55 14.55
N ALA A 26 6.94 21.38 13.98
CA ALA A 26 6.15 21.03 12.80
C ALA A 26 7.01 21.05 11.52
N GLY A 27 7.53 19.91 11.11
CA GLY A 27 8.41 19.78 9.94
C GLY A 27 7.73 19.04 8.80
N ARG A 28 7.96 19.47 7.55
CA ARG A 28 7.57 18.72 6.35
C ARG A 28 8.73 18.73 5.35
N VAL A 29 9.05 17.56 4.82
CA VAL A 29 9.96 17.40 3.70
C VAL A 29 9.23 16.73 2.55
N ARG A 30 9.51 17.19 1.33
CA ARG A 30 9.07 16.55 0.09
C ARG A 30 10.23 16.55 -0.89
N VAL A 31 10.55 15.38 -1.40
CA VAL A 31 11.59 15.17 -2.40
C VAL A 31 10.97 14.56 -3.65
N HIS A 32 11.43 15.03 -4.79
CA HIS A 32 11.06 14.54 -6.10
C HIS A 32 12.33 14.16 -6.85
N GLY A 33 12.30 13.06 -7.56
CA GLY A 33 13.43 12.62 -8.37
C GLY A 33 12.93 11.93 -9.62
N GLY A 34 13.71 12.03 -10.67
CA GLY A 34 13.48 11.28 -11.89
C GLY A 34 14.72 11.32 -12.77
N GLY A 35 14.75 10.45 -13.75
CA GLY A 35 15.86 10.35 -14.68
C GLY A 35 15.76 9.13 -15.58
N THR A 36 16.80 8.95 -16.38
CA THR A 36 16.95 7.82 -17.28
C THR A 36 17.91 6.81 -16.64
N ALA A 37 17.48 5.56 -16.51
CA ALA A 37 18.32 4.46 -16.08
C ALA A 37 19.30 4.04 -17.19
N ALA A 38 20.32 3.24 -16.84
CA ALA A 38 21.36 2.81 -17.79
C ALA A 38 20.80 2.01 -18.99
N ASP A 39 19.67 1.35 -18.83
CA ASP A 39 18.94 0.61 -19.88
C ASP A 39 17.97 1.51 -20.68
N GLY A 40 18.02 2.83 -20.49
CA GLY A 40 17.11 3.78 -21.13
C GLY A 40 15.75 3.93 -20.45
N ALA A 41 15.47 3.17 -19.38
CA ALA A 41 14.18 3.24 -18.70
C ALA A 41 13.97 4.59 -17.99
N GLN A 42 12.79 5.17 -18.11
CA GLN A 42 12.40 6.40 -17.42
C GLN A 42 11.95 6.09 -16.01
N VAL A 43 12.58 6.69 -15.01
CA VAL A 43 12.25 6.53 -13.59
C VAL A 43 11.73 7.85 -13.04
N ARG A 44 10.67 7.79 -12.23
CA ARG A 44 10.12 8.95 -11.51
C ARG A 44 9.74 8.53 -10.10
N GLY A 45 9.90 9.43 -9.13
CA GLY A 45 9.58 9.16 -7.75
C GLY A 45 9.34 10.42 -6.95
N THR A 46 8.53 10.28 -5.91
CA THR A 46 8.30 11.31 -4.90
C THR A 46 8.23 10.65 -3.54
N ALA A 47 8.93 11.23 -2.57
CA ALA A 47 8.74 10.91 -1.16
C ALA A 47 8.39 12.18 -0.38
N ALA A 48 7.57 12.02 0.66
CA ALA A 48 7.27 13.10 1.59
C ALA A 48 7.16 12.54 2.99
N ALA A 49 7.66 13.28 3.96
CA ALA A 49 7.49 12.99 5.37
C ALA A 49 7.12 14.27 6.11
N GLY A 50 6.48 14.12 7.25
CA GLY A 50 6.23 15.26 8.13
C GLY A 50 5.81 14.84 9.51
N ARG A 51 5.94 15.76 10.45
CA ARG A 51 5.54 15.59 11.85
C ARG A 51 4.99 16.90 12.37
N ASN A 52 3.96 16.85 13.20
CA ASN A 52 3.44 17.96 13.98
C ASN A 52 2.75 17.43 15.25
N ALA A 53 2.01 18.29 15.95
CA ALA A 53 1.27 17.93 17.17
C ALA A 53 0.25 16.79 16.97
N ASN A 54 -0.21 16.53 15.74
CA ASN A 54 -1.20 15.49 15.45
C ASN A 54 -0.56 14.14 15.09
N GLY A 55 0.78 14.08 14.99
CA GLY A 55 1.51 12.86 14.70
C GLY A 55 2.52 13.01 13.58
N ALA A 56 2.91 11.88 12.98
CA ALA A 56 3.90 11.81 11.91
C ALA A 56 3.40 10.97 10.73
N TYR A 57 3.93 11.25 9.54
CA TYR A 57 3.70 10.43 8.36
C TYR A 57 4.94 10.33 7.50
N VAL A 58 5.01 9.24 6.72
CA VAL A 58 5.88 9.09 5.57
C VAL A 58 5.08 8.51 4.41
N ARG A 59 5.31 8.98 3.20
CA ARG A 59 4.70 8.44 1.98
C ARG A 59 5.67 8.52 0.83
N GLY A 60 5.63 7.50 -0.02
CA GLY A 60 6.46 7.40 -1.21
C GLY A 60 5.67 6.80 -2.36
N HIS A 61 6.00 7.22 -3.58
CA HIS A 61 5.61 6.50 -4.78
C HIS A 61 6.66 6.69 -5.86
N GLY A 62 6.73 5.74 -6.78
CA GLY A 62 7.57 5.84 -7.95
C GLY A 62 7.15 4.87 -9.03
N SER A 63 7.67 5.11 -10.22
CA SER A 63 7.42 4.31 -11.42
C SER A 63 8.68 4.18 -12.27
N ARG A 64 8.74 3.11 -13.05
CA ARG A 64 9.76 2.83 -14.07
C ARG A 64 9.05 2.46 -15.35
N THR A 65 9.39 3.11 -16.46
CA THR A 65 8.91 2.79 -17.81
C THR A 65 10.09 2.36 -18.67
N ASP A 66 10.06 1.15 -19.21
CA ASP A 66 11.10 0.67 -20.13
C ASP A 66 10.95 1.23 -21.56
N ALA A 67 11.91 0.91 -22.43
CA ALA A 67 11.88 1.35 -23.83
C ALA A 67 10.75 0.70 -24.65
N ALA A 68 10.21 -0.44 -24.21
CA ALA A 68 9.08 -1.11 -24.84
C ALA A 68 7.73 -0.49 -24.43
N GLY A 69 7.71 0.42 -23.46
CA GLY A 69 6.50 1.07 -22.97
C GLY A 69 5.82 0.33 -21.82
N ASN A 70 6.45 -0.69 -21.24
CA ASN A 70 5.96 -1.32 -20.01
C ASN A 70 6.30 -0.43 -18.82
N THR A 71 5.30 -0.14 -18.00
CA THR A 71 5.44 0.66 -16.80
C THR A 71 5.14 -0.18 -15.57
N THR A 72 6.00 -0.11 -14.57
CA THR A 72 5.71 -0.60 -13.22
C THR A 72 5.76 0.56 -12.24
N GLY A 73 5.02 0.46 -11.15
CA GLY A 73 5.07 1.43 -10.08
C GLY A 73 4.80 0.82 -8.72
N ARG A 74 5.28 1.51 -7.69
CA ARG A 74 5.11 1.13 -6.29
C ARG A 74 4.76 2.37 -5.49
N SER A 75 3.96 2.19 -4.45
CA SER A 75 3.66 3.25 -3.49
C SER A 75 3.48 2.69 -2.10
N GLY A 76 3.81 3.49 -1.10
CA GLY A 76 3.58 3.17 0.29
C GLY A 76 3.34 4.41 1.11
N ALA A 77 2.70 4.24 2.26
CA ALA A 77 2.60 5.29 3.26
C ALA A 77 2.49 4.65 4.64
N ALA A 78 2.98 5.34 5.65
CA ALA A 78 2.75 5.05 7.04
C ALA A 78 2.40 6.35 7.78
N VAL A 79 1.51 6.25 8.77
CA VAL A 79 1.12 7.32 9.66
C VAL A 79 1.14 6.81 11.10
N GLN A 80 1.51 7.68 12.03
CA GLN A 80 1.45 7.45 13.46
C GLN A 80 0.74 8.66 14.09
N GLY A 81 -0.39 8.43 14.75
CA GLY A 81 -1.12 9.47 15.47
C GLY A 81 -0.40 9.86 16.76
N ALA A 82 -0.55 11.12 17.17
CA ALA A 82 0.01 11.62 18.42
C ALA A 82 -0.60 10.95 19.66
N ASP A 83 -1.92 10.70 19.62
CA ASP A 83 -2.66 10.06 20.71
C ASP A 83 -2.61 8.52 20.65
N GLY A 84 -1.74 7.97 19.80
CA GLY A 84 -1.70 6.54 19.49
C GLY A 84 -2.49 6.18 18.23
N GLY A 85 -2.39 4.91 17.84
CA GLY A 85 -2.90 4.40 16.57
C GLY A 85 -1.98 4.71 15.38
N SER A 86 -1.92 3.77 14.44
CA SER A 86 -1.08 3.88 13.25
C SER A 86 -1.82 3.32 12.04
N ALA A 87 -1.37 3.68 10.84
CA ALA A 87 -1.83 3.01 9.64
C ALA A 87 -0.68 2.90 8.64
N HIS A 88 -0.69 1.81 7.88
CA HIS A 88 0.27 1.59 6.82
C HIS A 88 -0.43 1.11 5.56
N ARG A 89 0.10 1.48 4.40
CA ARG A 89 -0.32 0.93 3.11
C ARG A 89 0.90 0.68 2.23
N SER A 90 0.81 -0.35 1.40
CA SER A 90 1.80 -0.65 0.37
C SER A 90 1.07 -1.15 -0.87
N GLY A 91 1.61 -0.90 -2.05
CA GLY A 91 1.05 -1.44 -3.27
C GLY A 91 1.97 -1.28 -4.45
N SER A 92 1.72 -2.11 -5.46
CA SER A 92 2.39 -2.07 -6.74
C SER A 92 1.37 -2.12 -7.86
N TRP A 93 1.75 -1.58 -9.01
CA TRP A 93 0.96 -1.67 -10.22
C TRP A 93 1.87 -1.84 -11.42
N TYR A 94 1.29 -2.30 -12.52
CA TYR A 94 1.93 -2.35 -13.82
C TYR A 94 0.95 -1.98 -14.92
N ARG A 95 1.50 -1.59 -16.07
CA ARG A 95 0.81 -1.40 -17.34
C ARG A 95 1.77 -1.84 -18.42
N ASN A 96 1.39 -2.83 -19.22
CA ASN A 96 2.21 -3.34 -20.30
C ASN A 96 1.87 -2.62 -21.61
N ALA A 97 2.76 -2.74 -22.58
CA ALA A 97 2.58 -2.15 -23.91
C ALA A 97 1.37 -2.72 -24.67
N ASP A 98 1.03 -3.99 -24.41
CA ASP A 98 -0.12 -4.70 -24.98
C ASP A 98 -1.49 -4.25 -24.41
N GLY A 99 -1.50 -3.30 -23.46
CA GLY A 99 -2.71 -2.77 -22.83
C GLY A 99 -3.15 -3.50 -21.56
N SER A 100 -2.55 -4.65 -21.25
CA SER A 100 -2.75 -5.32 -19.97
C SER A 100 -2.22 -4.47 -18.81
N ALA A 101 -2.88 -4.53 -17.67
CA ALA A 101 -2.50 -3.75 -16.49
C ALA A 101 -2.99 -4.44 -15.23
N GLY A 102 -2.34 -4.14 -14.11
CA GLY A 102 -2.81 -4.63 -12.84
C GLY A 102 -2.28 -3.83 -11.67
N ARG A 103 -2.91 -4.00 -10.53
CA ARG A 103 -2.45 -3.45 -9.26
C ARG A 103 -2.76 -4.43 -8.14
N GLN A 104 -1.91 -4.42 -7.14
CA GLN A 104 -2.09 -5.13 -5.89
C GLN A 104 -1.65 -4.24 -4.74
N GLY A 105 -2.18 -4.49 -3.55
CA GLY A 105 -1.73 -3.77 -2.37
C GLY A 105 -2.38 -4.24 -1.09
N THR A 106 -1.82 -3.74 0.00
CA THR A 106 -2.28 -3.98 1.35
C THR A 106 -2.42 -2.66 2.10
N ALA A 107 -3.31 -2.63 3.07
CA ALA A 107 -3.38 -1.58 4.06
C ALA A 107 -3.74 -2.19 5.41
N SER A 108 -3.21 -1.63 6.49
CA SER A 108 -3.65 -1.93 7.84
C SER A 108 -3.73 -0.65 8.66
N ALA A 109 -4.50 -0.70 9.73
CA ALA A 109 -4.54 0.35 10.72
C ALA A 109 -4.77 -0.23 12.12
N THR A 110 -4.31 0.49 13.13
CA THR A 110 -4.69 0.33 14.52
C THR A 110 -5.12 1.68 15.07
N THR A 111 -6.11 1.67 15.95
CA THR A 111 -6.57 2.87 16.66
C THR A 111 -5.89 2.96 18.01
N ALA A 112 -5.85 4.15 18.61
CA ALA A 112 -5.37 4.34 19.97
C ALA A 112 -6.14 3.46 20.98
N ALA A 113 -7.43 3.25 20.74
CA ALA A 113 -8.30 2.43 21.58
C ALA A 113 -8.12 0.90 21.39
N GLY A 114 -7.25 0.45 20.47
CA GLY A 114 -6.96 -0.98 20.26
C GLY A 114 -7.76 -1.68 19.16
N GLY A 115 -8.65 -0.97 18.45
CA GLY A 115 -9.27 -1.50 17.23
C GLY A 115 -8.25 -1.63 16.09
N SER A 116 -8.47 -2.58 15.17
CA SER A 116 -7.61 -2.89 14.03
C SER A 116 -8.37 -3.03 12.72
N LEU A 117 -7.67 -2.83 11.61
CA LEU A 117 -8.13 -3.02 10.24
C LEU A 117 -7.00 -3.64 9.43
N SER A 118 -7.30 -4.59 8.58
CA SER A 118 -6.39 -5.12 7.56
C SER A 118 -7.16 -5.33 6.26
N THR A 119 -6.53 -5.00 5.14
CA THR A 119 -7.07 -5.31 3.82
C THR A 119 -5.96 -5.59 2.85
N SER A 120 -6.19 -6.56 1.97
CA SER A 120 -5.33 -6.88 0.83
C SER A 120 -6.20 -7.06 -0.40
N GLY A 121 -5.66 -6.77 -1.57
CA GLY A 121 -6.37 -7.07 -2.79
C GLY A 121 -5.59 -6.70 -4.04
N GLU A 122 -6.12 -7.20 -5.14
CA GLU A 122 -5.56 -7.08 -6.47
C GLU A 122 -6.67 -6.94 -7.50
N ILE A 123 -6.33 -6.34 -8.63
CA ILE A 123 -7.17 -6.29 -9.81
C ILE A 123 -6.26 -6.20 -11.03
N SER A 124 -6.56 -6.98 -12.06
CA SER A 124 -5.88 -6.97 -13.34
C SER A 124 -6.88 -6.90 -14.49
N ARG A 125 -6.38 -6.40 -15.61
CA ARG A 125 -7.03 -6.44 -16.90
C ARG A 125 -6.03 -7.04 -17.89
N ASP A 126 -6.45 -8.05 -18.65
CA ASP A 126 -5.62 -8.61 -19.71
C ASP A 126 -5.61 -7.72 -20.99
N ALA A 127 -4.90 -8.14 -22.03
CA ALA A 127 -4.83 -7.41 -23.30
C ALA A 127 -6.17 -7.45 -24.08
N ALA A 128 -7.03 -8.44 -23.82
CA ALA A 128 -8.34 -8.57 -24.43
C ALA A 128 -9.42 -7.73 -23.72
N GLY A 129 -9.12 -7.19 -22.54
CA GLY A 129 -10.02 -6.36 -21.75
C GLY A 129 -10.74 -7.09 -20.63
N ASN A 130 -10.49 -8.39 -20.41
CA ASN A 130 -11.09 -9.13 -19.30
C ASN A 130 -10.53 -8.63 -17.98
N VAL A 131 -11.41 -8.38 -17.00
CA VAL A 131 -11.05 -7.81 -15.69
C VAL A 131 -11.29 -8.82 -14.58
N ASP A 132 -10.25 -9.14 -13.83
CA ASP A 132 -10.31 -10.04 -12.67
C ASP A 132 -9.71 -9.36 -11.44
N GLY A 133 -10.27 -9.63 -10.27
CA GLY A 133 -9.74 -9.08 -9.04
C GLY A 133 -10.34 -9.69 -7.79
N ALA A 134 -9.65 -9.49 -6.68
CA ALA A 134 -10.10 -9.91 -5.38
C ALA A 134 -9.67 -8.90 -4.31
N ARG A 135 -10.48 -8.72 -3.28
CA ARG A 135 -10.12 -7.99 -2.07
C ARG A 135 -10.63 -8.74 -0.87
N SER A 136 -9.80 -8.83 0.17
CA SER A 136 -10.18 -9.28 1.49
C SER A 136 -9.99 -8.14 2.48
N THR A 137 -10.91 -8.02 3.43
CA THR A 137 -10.88 -7.01 4.49
C THR A 137 -11.28 -7.66 5.80
N SER A 138 -10.48 -7.44 6.84
CA SER A 138 -10.82 -7.77 8.21
C SER A 138 -10.71 -6.53 9.09
N ALA A 139 -11.63 -6.37 10.03
CA ALA A 139 -11.59 -5.29 11.01
C ALA A 139 -12.05 -5.79 12.37
N THR A 140 -11.45 -5.28 13.43
CA THR A 140 -11.83 -5.58 14.81
C THR A 140 -11.95 -4.26 15.56
N THR A 141 -13.06 -4.05 16.23
CA THR A 141 -13.25 -2.89 17.11
C THR A 141 -12.47 -3.06 18.41
N ALA A 142 -12.21 -1.97 19.12
CA ALA A 142 -11.63 -2.02 20.46
C ALA A 142 -12.45 -2.91 21.43
N GLY A 143 -13.77 -2.94 21.25
CA GLY A 143 -14.69 -3.76 22.04
C GLY A 143 -14.77 -5.23 21.62
N GLY A 144 -13.97 -5.70 20.67
CA GLY A 144 -13.88 -7.11 20.28
C GLY A 144 -14.87 -7.56 19.19
N ALA A 145 -15.83 -6.73 18.78
CA ALA A 145 -16.65 -7.01 17.60
C ALA A 145 -15.79 -7.00 16.33
N SER A 146 -16.07 -7.88 15.37
CA SER A 146 -15.25 -8.03 14.16
C SER A 146 -16.06 -8.05 12.87
N TYR A 147 -15.38 -7.79 11.76
CA TYR A 147 -15.88 -7.93 10.40
C TYR A 147 -14.83 -8.67 9.57
N THR A 148 -15.28 -9.60 8.73
CA THR A 148 -14.48 -10.17 7.64
C THR A 148 -15.32 -10.14 6.37
N GLY A 149 -14.78 -9.58 5.30
CA GLY A 149 -15.44 -9.59 4.00
C GLY A 149 -14.47 -9.81 2.85
N SER A 150 -15.00 -10.35 1.77
CA SER A 150 -14.31 -10.54 0.51
C SER A 150 -15.13 -9.97 -0.65
N THR A 151 -14.46 -9.39 -1.63
CA THR A 151 -15.07 -8.94 -2.88
C THR A 151 -14.27 -9.56 -4.02
N THR A 152 -14.95 -10.21 -4.97
CA THR A 152 -14.34 -10.70 -6.20
C THR A 152 -14.93 -9.98 -7.40
N VAL A 153 -14.10 -9.80 -8.42
CA VAL A 153 -14.48 -9.30 -9.73
C VAL A 153 -14.06 -10.37 -10.73
N GLN A 154 -15.01 -10.83 -11.55
CA GLN A 154 -14.77 -11.76 -12.66
C GLN A 154 -15.45 -11.18 -13.91
N ASN A 155 -14.65 -10.69 -14.84
CA ASN A 155 -15.06 -10.12 -16.12
C ASN A 155 -16.29 -9.20 -16.04
N GLY A 156 -16.27 -8.23 -15.11
CA GLY A 156 -17.36 -7.28 -14.88
C GLY A 156 -18.45 -7.73 -13.90
N SER A 157 -18.49 -9.01 -13.53
CA SER A 157 -19.35 -9.50 -12.44
C SER A 157 -18.69 -9.26 -11.10
N VAL A 158 -19.43 -8.66 -10.15
CA VAL A 158 -18.94 -8.38 -8.80
C VAL A 158 -19.69 -9.25 -7.80
N SER A 159 -18.97 -9.97 -6.96
CA SER A 159 -19.52 -10.71 -5.83
C SER A 159 -18.91 -10.20 -4.53
N HIS A 160 -19.73 -10.08 -3.48
CA HIS A 160 -19.28 -9.64 -2.17
C HIS A 160 -19.89 -10.51 -1.07
N THR A 161 -19.04 -10.97 -0.15
CA THR A 161 -19.45 -11.64 1.09
C THR A 161 -18.91 -10.87 2.28
N GLY A 162 -19.66 -10.86 3.38
CA GLY A 162 -19.30 -10.15 4.60
C GLY A 162 -19.95 -10.82 5.82
N THR A 163 -19.16 -11.05 6.85
CA THR A 163 -19.57 -11.64 8.12
C THR A 163 -19.17 -10.71 9.25
N CYS A 164 -20.10 -10.43 10.15
CA CYS A 164 -19.83 -9.65 11.35
C CYS A 164 -20.01 -10.53 12.58
N THR A 165 -19.14 -10.36 13.57
CA THR A 165 -19.27 -10.99 14.88
C THR A 165 -19.35 -9.94 15.97
N ASP A 166 -20.12 -10.19 17.01
CA ASP A 166 -20.06 -9.39 18.23
C ASP A 166 -18.81 -9.72 19.07
N SER A 167 -18.68 -9.07 20.23
CA SER A 167 -17.58 -9.26 21.18
C SER A 167 -17.54 -10.66 21.80
N SER A 168 -18.65 -11.39 21.75
CA SER A 168 -18.78 -12.77 22.24
C SER A 168 -18.48 -13.80 21.15
N GLY A 169 -18.16 -13.36 19.93
CA GLY A 169 -17.86 -14.22 18.79
C GLY A 169 -19.10 -14.72 18.04
N GLN A 170 -20.30 -14.23 18.38
CA GLN A 170 -21.52 -14.66 17.70
C GLN A 170 -21.71 -13.91 16.39
N VAL A 171 -22.12 -14.63 15.35
CA VAL A 171 -22.44 -14.03 14.06
C VAL A 171 -23.68 -13.15 14.21
N VAL A 172 -23.54 -11.89 13.85
CA VAL A 172 -24.60 -10.88 13.91
C VAL A 172 -24.77 -10.21 12.55
N ALA A 173 -25.92 -9.56 12.36
CA ALA A 173 -26.13 -8.73 11.19
C ALA A 173 -25.06 -7.63 11.12
N CYS A 174 -24.41 -7.51 9.97
CA CYS A 174 -23.50 -6.41 9.71
C CYS A 174 -24.27 -5.09 9.73
N ARG A 175 -23.90 -4.20 10.66
CA ARG A 175 -24.43 -2.85 10.73
C ARG A 175 -23.77 -2.02 9.62
N LYS A 176 -24.59 -1.28 8.87
CA LYS A 176 -24.13 -0.35 7.82
C LYS A 176 -23.66 0.95 8.42
#